data_AF-A0A8T4T408-F1
#
_entry.id   AF-A0A8T4T408-F1
#
_cell.length_a   1.000
_cell.length_b   1.000
_cell.length_c   1.000
_cell.angle_alpha   90.00
_cell.angle_beta   90.00
_cell.angle_gamma   90.00
#
_symmetry.space_group_name_H-M   'P 1'
#
loop_
_entity.id
_entity.type
_entity.pdbx_description
1 polymer ?
#
loop_
_entity_poly.entity_id
_entity_poly.type
_entity_poly.pdbx_seq_one_letter_code
_entity_poly.pdbx_strand_id
1 'polypeptide(L)'
;MKFQPINTDQIAMLTYESPEVREAVKKLLEDYKGTAAVLSTLDSEDKEGPLMGSNIYYRNALVNILREITGEDILPISPAQSEIALANGTLGQDPREFYEDLGLAVYPKQGSNPILWRHLRDQIQSDFKDADLSQSIVIAGLSKIVKDNEYENGLRMDLGELSKIYNALVLNKEGNFGSADPELQKTGFPSKLGEGSRKLCAGNSGVCRLNRDGSLYLYAGIGDLANSNNYGRVHVAKNFSTGNNGYKELEILAEAEKRKIDERLAKARNYLLTGNI
;
A
#
# COMPACT_ATOMS: atom_id res chain seq x y z
N MET A 1 -13.41 -14.49 -28.66
CA MET A 1 -12.57 -13.65 -27.77
C MET A 1 -11.90 -14.55 -26.77
N LYS A 2 -10.56 -14.59 -26.72
CA LYS A 2 -9.85 -15.23 -25.60
C LYS A 2 -9.99 -14.31 -24.40
N PHE A 3 -10.64 -14.78 -23.34
CA PHE A 3 -10.58 -14.13 -22.03
C PHE A 3 -9.10 -14.03 -21.64
N GLN A 4 -8.59 -12.81 -21.53
CA GLN A 4 -7.37 -12.56 -20.77
C GLN A 4 -7.81 -12.49 -19.31
N PRO A 5 -7.31 -13.35 -18.41
CA PRO A 5 -7.59 -13.20 -16.99
C PRO A 5 -7.05 -11.83 -16.58
N ILE A 6 -7.91 -11.02 -15.95
CA ILE A 6 -7.49 -9.77 -15.32
C ILE A 6 -6.54 -10.21 -14.20
N ASN A 7 -5.25 -9.91 -14.37
CA ASN A 7 -4.23 -10.16 -13.37
C ASN A 7 -4.36 -9.08 -12.28
N THR A 8 -5.40 -9.17 -11.45
CA THR A 8 -5.52 -8.38 -10.23
C THR A 8 -4.85 -9.15 -9.10
N ASP A 9 -3.69 -8.67 -8.64
CA ASP A 9 -3.06 -9.17 -7.42
C ASP A 9 -4.11 -9.22 -6.29
N GLN A 10 -4.15 -10.28 -5.49
CA GLN A 10 -5.05 -10.31 -4.34
C GLN A 10 -4.50 -9.38 -3.26
N ILE A 11 -5.27 -8.38 -2.87
CA ILE A 11 -4.93 -7.51 -1.74
C ILE A 11 -5.48 -8.13 -0.46
N ALA A 12 -4.59 -8.44 0.48
CA ALA A 12 -4.94 -9.05 1.75
C ALA A 12 -4.32 -8.26 2.90
N MET A 13 -5.11 -8.03 3.95
CA MET A 13 -4.60 -7.54 5.22
C MET A 13 -3.87 -8.69 5.94
N LEU A 14 -2.70 -8.42 6.51
CA LEU A 14 -2.00 -9.40 7.33
C LEU A 14 -2.66 -9.52 8.72
N THR A 15 -2.89 -10.76 9.14
CA THR A 15 -3.60 -11.07 10.39
C THR A 15 -2.93 -12.23 11.12
N TYR A 16 -3.10 -12.27 12.44
CA TYR A 16 -2.48 -13.28 13.31
C TYR A 16 -3.08 -14.68 13.12
N GLU A 17 -4.20 -14.86 12.41
CA GLU A 17 -4.74 -16.19 12.11
C GLU A 17 -3.78 -17.02 11.23
N SER A 18 -3.00 -16.38 10.34
CA SER A 18 -2.01 -17.07 9.49
C SER A 18 -0.79 -17.52 10.31
N PRO A 19 -0.47 -18.83 10.33
CA PRO A 19 0.74 -19.34 10.98
C PRO A 19 2.02 -18.73 10.43
N GLU A 20 2.08 -18.50 9.12
CA GLU A 20 3.24 -17.91 8.43
C GLU A 20 3.45 -16.46 8.85
N VAL A 21 2.36 -15.71 9.07
CA VAL A 21 2.41 -14.35 9.61
C VAL A 21 2.95 -14.35 11.04
N ARG A 22 2.47 -15.25 11.91
CA ARG A 22 3.00 -15.36 13.29
C ARG A 22 4.49 -15.69 13.32
N GLU A 23 4.92 -16.63 12.49
CA GLU A 23 6.34 -16.98 12.35
C GLU A 23 7.16 -15.80 11.82
N ALA A 24 6.63 -15.04 10.86
CA ALA A 24 7.28 -13.84 10.35
C ALA A 24 7.43 -12.75 11.43
N VAL A 25 6.40 -12.55 12.26
CA VAL A 25 6.45 -11.62 13.40
C VAL A 25 7.52 -12.06 14.40
N LYS A 26 7.55 -13.33 14.78
CA LYS A 26 8.56 -13.88 15.69
C LYS A 26 9.98 -13.66 15.16
N LYS A 27 10.22 -14.00 13.90
CA LYS A 27 11.52 -13.80 13.25
C LYS A 27 11.90 -12.32 13.16
N LEU A 28 10.94 -11.43 12.90
CA LEU A 28 11.16 -9.98 12.92
C LEU A 28 11.58 -9.48 14.31
N LEU A 29 10.90 -9.93 15.37
CA LEU A 29 11.23 -9.59 16.76
C LEU A 29 12.65 -10.03 17.15
N GLU A 30 13.11 -11.16 16.62
CA GLU A 30 14.46 -11.69 16.84
C GLU A 30 15.51 -10.92 16.01
N ASP A 31 15.33 -10.85 14.69
CA ASP A 31 16.33 -10.34 13.75
C ASP A 31 16.52 -8.81 13.85
N TYR A 32 15.45 -8.08 14.19
CA TYR A 32 15.42 -6.61 14.26
C TYR A 32 15.29 -6.06 15.68
N LYS A 33 15.56 -6.89 16.69
CA LYS A 33 15.49 -6.48 18.11
C LYS A 33 16.22 -5.17 18.37
N GLY A 34 15.53 -4.24 19.02
CA GLY A 34 16.08 -2.93 19.42
C GLY A 34 16.14 -1.89 18.31
N THR A 35 15.48 -2.13 17.18
CA THR A 35 15.40 -1.18 16.05
C THR A 35 13.97 -0.69 15.83
N ALA A 36 13.81 0.36 15.02
CA ALA A 36 12.49 0.91 14.69
C ALA A 36 11.59 0.00 13.83
N ALA A 37 12.10 -1.13 13.32
CA ALA A 37 11.28 -2.11 12.63
C ALA A 37 10.45 -2.97 13.61
N VAL A 38 10.84 -3.06 14.89
CA VAL A 38 10.08 -3.76 15.93
C VAL A 38 9.10 -2.78 16.57
N LEU A 39 7.80 -3.01 16.38
CA LEU A 39 6.75 -2.16 16.93
C LEU A 39 6.32 -2.64 18.32
N SER A 40 5.93 -1.69 19.19
CA SER A 40 5.39 -2.01 20.51
C SER A 40 3.99 -2.66 20.47
N THR A 41 3.36 -2.70 19.30
CA THR A 41 2.04 -3.29 19.06
C THR A 41 2.12 -4.76 18.65
N LEU A 42 3.32 -5.31 18.49
CA LEU A 42 3.54 -6.71 18.13
C LEU A 42 3.44 -7.61 19.35
N ASP A 43 2.71 -8.70 19.19
CA ASP A 43 2.65 -9.81 20.14
C ASP A 43 2.75 -11.12 19.35
N SER A 44 3.82 -11.88 19.56
CA SER A 44 4.01 -13.17 18.88
C SER A 44 3.06 -14.26 19.40
N GLU A 45 2.41 -14.05 20.54
CA GLU A 45 1.49 -14.99 21.14
C GLU A 45 0.04 -14.76 20.70
N ASP A 46 -0.26 -13.63 20.05
CA ASP A 46 -1.57 -13.36 19.46
C ASP A 46 -1.90 -14.39 18.36
N LYS A 47 -3.17 -14.82 18.35
CA LYS A 47 -3.67 -15.89 17.45
C LYS A 47 -4.75 -15.44 16.49
N GLU A 48 -5.31 -14.26 16.70
CA GLU A 48 -6.42 -13.73 15.93
C GLU A 48 -6.31 -12.21 15.80
N GLY A 49 -7.00 -11.66 14.80
CA GLY A 49 -7.07 -10.23 14.56
C GLY A 49 -5.96 -9.68 13.65
N PRO A 50 -6.11 -8.42 13.21
CA PRO A 50 -5.16 -7.79 12.32
C PRO A 50 -3.81 -7.54 13.01
N LEU A 51 -2.73 -7.55 12.24
CA LEU A 51 -1.47 -6.98 12.70
C LEU A 51 -1.65 -5.47 12.90
N MET A 52 -1.47 -5.03 14.14
CA MET A 52 -1.61 -3.63 14.54
C MET A 52 -0.28 -2.90 14.41
N GLY A 53 -0.33 -1.68 13.91
CA GLY A 53 0.86 -0.85 13.71
C GLY A 53 1.48 -1.01 12.33
N SER A 54 2.01 0.10 11.82
CA SER A 54 2.72 0.14 10.56
C SER A 54 3.70 1.30 10.56
N ASN A 55 4.90 1.05 10.06
CA ASN A 55 5.83 2.07 9.61
C ASN A 55 6.61 1.49 8.42
N ILE A 56 7.36 2.34 7.73
CA ILE A 56 8.01 1.91 6.49
C ILE A 56 9.06 0.81 6.71
N TYR A 57 9.76 0.81 7.84
CA TYR A 57 10.77 -0.19 8.16
C TYR A 57 10.13 -1.53 8.50
N TYR A 58 9.19 -1.54 9.45
CA TYR A 58 8.45 -2.73 9.89
C TYR A 58 7.80 -3.43 8.71
N ARG A 59 7.04 -2.70 7.89
CA ARG A 59 6.32 -3.24 6.75
C ARG A 59 7.24 -3.95 5.77
N ASN A 60 8.36 -3.32 5.40
CA ASN A 60 9.31 -3.92 4.46
C ASN A 60 10.05 -5.11 5.09
N ALA A 61 10.50 -5.00 6.35
CA ALA A 61 11.17 -6.10 7.04
C ALA A 61 10.25 -7.32 7.18
N LEU A 62 9.01 -7.12 7.61
CA LEU A 62 8.00 -8.17 7.76
C LEU A 62 7.72 -8.87 6.44
N VAL A 63 7.50 -8.11 5.36
CA VAL A 63 7.17 -8.71 4.06
C VAL A 63 8.36 -9.43 3.44
N ASN A 64 9.60 -8.95 3.62
CA ASN A 64 10.79 -9.71 3.23
C ASN A 64 10.83 -11.08 3.93
N ILE A 65 10.66 -11.10 5.26
CA ILE A 65 10.64 -12.33 6.05
C ILE A 65 9.49 -13.25 5.62
N LEU A 66 8.29 -12.70 5.40
CA LEU A 66 7.12 -13.48 5.00
C LEU A 66 7.34 -14.14 3.63
N ARG A 67 7.96 -13.45 2.67
CA ARG A 67 8.35 -14.04 1.37
C ARG A 67 9.36 -15.17 1.56
N GLU A 68 10.36 -15.00 2.42
CA GLU A 68 11.36 -16.04 2.71
C GLU A 68 10.71 -17.29 3.30
N ILE A 69 9.78 -17.13 4.24
CA ILE A 69 9.07 -18.24 4.90
C ILE A 69 8.15 -18.98 3.92
N THR A 70 7.40 -18.23 3.11
CA THR A 70 6.35 -18.80 2.24
C THR A 70 6.87 -19.26 0.87
N GLY A 71 7.97 -18.68 0.40
CA GLY A 71 8.41 -18.81 -1.00
C GLY A 71 7.46 -18.17 -2.02
N GLU A 72 6.46 -17.40 -1.56
CA GLU A 72 5.47 -16.76 -2.43
C GLU A 72 5.89 -15.36 -2.89
N ASP A 73 5.35 -14.93 -4.04
CA ASP A 73 5.51 -13.56 -4.52
C ASP A 73 4.52 -12.62 -3.79
N ILE A 74 4.89 -12.27 -2.55
CA ILE A 74 4.13 -11.37 -1.68
C ILE A 74 4.82 -10.01 -1.67
N LEU A 75 4.11 -8.93 -2.04
CA LEU A 75 4.66 -7.58 -2.01
C LEU A 75 3.82 -6.66 -1.11
N PRO A 76 4.42 -5.66 -0.48
CA PRO A 76 3.63 -4.60 0.15
C PRO A 76 2.81 -3.87 -0.91
N ILE A 77 1.54 -3.50 -0.64
CA ILE A 77 0.73 -2.82 -1.67
C ILE A 77 1.29 -1.45 -2.07
N SER A 78 1.33 -1.15 -3.36
CA SER A 78 1.68 0.17 -3.87
C SER A 78 0.59 1.22 -3.56
N PRO A 79 0.92 2.52 -3.66
CA PRO A 79 -0.07 3.59 -3.58
C PRO A 79 -1.28 3.37 -4.52
N ALA A 80 -1.03 2.96 -5.77
CA ALA A 80 -2.09 2.67 -6.74
C ALA A 80 -2.98 1.49 -6.32
N GLN A 81 -2.38 0.41 -5.81
CA GLN A 81 -3.12 -0.75 -5.31
C GLN A 81 -3.98 -0.39 -4.09
N SER A 82 -3.50 0.48 -3.19
CA SER A 82 -4.31 0.98 -2.07
C SER A 82 -5.53 1.77 -2.56
N GLU A 83 -5.36 2.63 -3.56
CA GLU A 83 -6.48 3.38 -4.17
C GLU A 83 -7.47 2.47 -4.92
N ILE A 84 -6.99 1.42 -5.60
CA ILE A 84 -7.86 0.40 -6.21
C ILE A 84 -8.66 -0.33 -5.13
N ALA A 85 -8.01 -0.79 -4.06
CA ALA A 85 -8.68 -1.49 -2.96
C ALA A 85 -9.68 -0.60 -2.24
N LEU A 86 -9.34 0.68 -2.04
CA LEU A 86 -10.22 1.68 -1.46
C LEU A 86 -11.46 1.90 -2.32
N ALA A 87 -11.30 2.08 -3.63
CA ALA A 87 -12.41 2.30 -4.56
C ALA A 87 -13.35 1.09 -4.65
N ASN A 88 -12.82 -0.12 -4.48
CA ASN A 88 -13.58 -1.36 -4.56
C ASN A 88 -14.08 -1.87 -3.19
N GLY A 89 -13.72 -1.21 -2.08
CA GLY A 89 -14.11 -1.64 -0.74
C GLY A 89 -13.45 -2.96 -0.29
N THR A 90 -12.27 -3.30 -0.83
CA THR A 90 -11.61 -4.61 -0.59
C THR A 90 -10.47 -4.54 0.43
N LEU A 91 -10.41 -3.50 1.25
CA LEU A 91 -9.39 -3.36 2.30
C LEU A 91 -9.68 -4.19 3.57
N GLY A 92 -10.82 -4.88 3.64
CA GLY A 92 -11.16 -5.82 4.72
C GLY A 92 -11.66 -5.18 6.03
N GLN A 93 -11.49 -3.86 6.21
CA GLN A 93 -12.01 -3.06 7.32
C GLN A 93 -12.42 -1.68 6.81
N ASP A 94 -13.12 -0.87 7.62
CA ASP A 94 -13.39 0.52 7.28
C ASP A 94 -12.06 1.28 7.17
N PRO A 95 -11.69 1.81 5.97
CA PRO A 95 -10.45 2.55 5.78
C PRO A 95 -10.32 3.81 6.62
N ARG A 96 -11.39 4.25 7.29
CA ARG A 96 -11.41 5.39 8.20
C ARG A 96 -10.93 5.08 9.61
N GLU A 97 -10.86 3.80 9.97
CA GLU A 97 -10.44 3.34 11.29
C GLU A 97 -8.93 3.07 11.38
N PHE A 98 -8.20 3.20 10.25
CA PHE A 98 -6.79 2.89 10.19
C PHE A 98 -6.01 3.75 9.20
N TYR A 99 -4.68 3.73 9.33
CA TYR A 99 -3.75 4.22 8.32
C TYR A 99 -2.91 3.08 7.74
N GLU A 100 -2.34 3.32 6.57
CA GLU A 100 -1.51 2.36 5.85
C GLU A 100 -0.28 3.03 5.25
N ASP A 101 0.90 2.47 5.52
CA ASP A 101 2.15 2.83 4.84
C ASP A 101 2.18 2.27 3.42
N LEU A 102 2.47 3.13 2.46
CA LEU A 102 2.45 2.78 1.04
C LEU A 102 3.83 2.88 0.39
N GLY A 103 4.74 3.65 0.98
CA GLY A 103 6.09 3.82 0.46
C GLY A 103 6.84 5.01 1.08
N LEU A 104 7.75 5.57 0.29
CA LEU A 104 8.47 6.79 0.60
C LEU A 104 8.29 7.83 -0.51
N ALA A 105 8.29 9.10 -0.13
CA ALA A 105 8.54 10.22 -1.03
C ALA A 105 9.97 10.74 -0.80
N VAL A 106 10.79 10.75 -1.85
CA VAL A 106 12.15 11.30 -1.87
C VAL A 106 12.12 12.63 -2.62
N TYR A 107 12.26 13.72 -1.90
CA TYR A 107 12.21 15.07 -2.47
C TYR A 107 13.55 15.48 -3.10
N PRO A 108 13.55 16.42 -4.07
CA PRO A 108 14.77 16.91 -4.73
C PRO A 108 15.76 17.58 -3.80
N LYS A 109 15.27 18.23 -2.75
CA LYS A 109 16.09 18.94 -1.76
C LYS A 109 16.38 18.03 -0.59
N GLN A 110 17.62 18.05 -0.09
CA GLN A 110 17.94 17.39 1.18
C GLN A 110 17.13 18.02 2.32
N GLY A 111 16.74 17.20 3.30
CA GLY A 111 15.89 17.58 4.42
C GLY A 111 15.85 16.47 5.46
N SER A 112 14.65 16.05 5.87
CA SER A 112 14.44 14.90 6.76
C SER A 112 15.18 13.64 6.28
N ASN A 113 15.73 12.89 7.23
CA ASN A 113 16.53 11.69 6.99
C ASN A 113 17.69 11.91 6.00
N PRO A 114 18.61 12.84 6.29
CA PRO A 114 19.65 13.28 5.34
C PRO A 114 20.62 12.19 4.87
N ILE A 115 20.92 11.19 5.69
CA ILE A 115 21.82 10.07 5.36
C ILE A 115 21.07 9.10 4.45
N LEU A 116 19.88 8.67 4.85
CA LEU A 116 19.00 7.85 4.02
C LEU A 116 18.67 8.54 2.68
N TRP A 117 18.43 9.86 2.68
CA TRP A 117 18.14 10.65 1.50
C TRP A 117 19.26 10.55 0.46
N ARG A 118 20.51 10.72 0.91
CA ARG A 118 21.68 10.61 0.03
C ARG A 118 21.78 9.19 -0.52
N HIS A 119 21.72 8.21 0.37
CA HIS A 119 21.82 6.78 0.03
C HIS A 119 20.79 6.33 -1.01
N LEU A 120 19.53 6.72 -0.84
CA LEU A 120 18.47 6.36 -1.78
C LEU A 120 18.66 7.06 -3.13
N ARG A 121 19.08 8.33 -3.13
CA ARG A 121 19.33 9.06 -4.39
C ARG A 121 20.52 8.52 -5.17
N ASP A 122 21.57 8.09 -4.48
CA ASP A 122 22.74 7.46 -5.11
C ASP A 122 22.34 6.13 -5.77
N GLN A 123 21.53 5.29 -5.09
CA GLN A 123 20.97 4.07 -5.67
C GLN A 123 20.06 4.36 -6.86
N ILE A 124 19.15 5.33 -6.75
CA ILE A 124 18.29 5.75 -7.86
C ILE A 124 19.11 6.18 -9.07
N GLN A 125 20.14 7.00 -8.87
CA GLN A 125 20.99 7.50 -9.94
C GLN A 125 21.75 6.37 -10.67
N SER A 126 22.18 5.35 -9.91
CA SER A 126 22.91 4.20 -10.44
C SER A 126 21.99 3.25 -11.21
N ASP A 127 20.87 2.88 -10.60
CA ASP A 127 20.13 1.68 -10.99
C ASP A 127 18.82 2.00 -11.74
N PHE A 128 18.32 3.24 -11.63
CA PHE A 128 17.04 3.69 -12.19
C PHE A 128 17.25 4.90 -13.11
N LYS A 129 17.89 4.66 -14.26
CA LYS A 129 18.36 5.70 -15.21
C LYS A 129 17.28 6.62 -15.76
N ASP A 130 16.02 6.19 -15.76
CA ASP A 130 14.88 6.97 -16.25
C ASP A 130 14.29 7.91 -15.19
N ALA A 131 14.74 7.82 -13.93
CA ALA A 131 14.24 8.66 -12.85
C ALA A 131 14.84 10.08 -12.91
N ASP A 132 13.97 11.09 -12.99
CA ASP A 132 14.40 12.49 -12.92
C ASP A 132 14.60 12.91 -11.45
N LEU A 133 15.87 12.94 -11.02
CA LEU A 133 16.27 13.35 -9.67
C LEU A 133 15.93 14.82 -9.32
N SER A 134 15.61 15.67 -10.29
CA SER A 134 15.15 17.04 -10.04
C SER A 134 13.69 17.12 -9.58
N GLN A 135 12.95 16.01 -9.70
CA GLN A 135 11.56 15.89 -9.29
C GLN A 135 11.41 15.03 -8.04
N SER A 136 10.25 15.12 -7.38
CA SER A 136 9.90 14.21 -6.29
C SER A 136 9.74 12.80 -6.84
N ILE A 137 10.34 11.84 -6.14
CA ILE A 137 10.35 10.43 -6.52
C ILE A 137 9.59 9.64 -5.46
N VAL A 138 8.77 8.70 -5.90
CA VAL A 138 8.09 7.75 -5.04
C VAL A 138 8.83 6.43 -5.10
N ILE A 139 9.11 5.86 -3.94
CA ILE A 139 9.61 4.50 -3.78
C ILE A 139 8.49 3.67 -3.15
N ALA A 140 8.03 2.67 -3.89
CA ALA A 140 7.02 1.71 -3.48
C ALA A 140 7.54 0.27 -3.69
N GLY A 141 6.70 -0.72 -3.45
CA GLY A 141 7.09 -2.13 -3.52
C GLY A 141 7.91 -2.54 -2.29
N LEU A 142 8.91 -3.40 -2.50
CA LEU A 142 9.69 -4.00 -1.42
C LEU A 142 11.15 -3.56 -1.49
N SER A 143 11.59 -2.91 -0.42
CA SER A 143 12.99 -2.57 -0.16
C SER A 143 13.56 -3.49 0.92
N LYS A 144 14.87 -3.72 0.90
CA LYS A 144 15.55 -4.47 1.94
C LYS A 144 15.85 -3.54 3.11
N ILE A 145 15.55 -4.00 4.32
CA ILE A 145 15.90 -3.27 5.55
C ILE A 145 17.18 -3.87 6.12
N VAL A 146 18.13 -3.03 6.50
CA VAL A 146 19.44 -3.46 7.02
C VAL A 146 19.72 -2.70 8.31
N LYS A 147 20.15 -3.41 9.36
CA LYS A 147 20.59 -2.77 10.61
C LYS A 147 21.87 -2.00 10.37
N ASP A 148 21.83 -0.70 10.61
CA ASP A 148 22.95 0.19 10.38
C ASP A 148 22.82 1.43 11.27
N ASN A 149 23.65 1.52 12.31
CA ASN A 149 23.59 2.59 13.30
C ASN A 149 24.07 3.95 12.78
N GLU A 150 24.65 4.00 11.57
CA GLU A 150 24.99 5.25 10.92
C GLU A 150 23.76 5.94 10.32
N TYR A 151 22.67 5.21 10.08
CA TYR A 151 21.45 5.74 9.48
C TYR A 151 20.45 6.20 10.52
N GLU A 152 19.52 7.06 10.09
CA GLU A 152 18.40 7.45 10.92
C GLU A 152 17.61 6.22 11.37
N ASN A 153 17.24 6.18 12.65
CA ASN A 153 16.55 5.06 13.29
C ASN A 153 17.34 3.73 13.35
N GLY A 154 18.66 3.76 13.10
CA GLY A 154 19.52 2.59 13.12
C GLY A 154 19.23 1.59 11.99
N LEU A 155 18.57 2.06 10.92
CA LEU A 155 18.10 1.23 9.82
C LEU A 155 18.37 1.91 8.48
N ARG A 156 19.08 1.19 7.63
CA ARG A 156 19.26 1.51 6.21
C ARG A 156 18.20 0.82 5.36
N MET A 157 17.84 1.46 4.26
CA MET A 157 16.97 0.89 3.23
C MET A 157 17.72 0.76 1.91
N ASP A 158 17.78 -0.47 1.39
CA ASP A 158 18.41 -0.78 0.11
C ASP A 158 17.34 -1.13 -0.92
N LEU A 159 17.45 -0.52 -2.09
CA LEU A 159 16.56 -0.75 -3.22
C LEU A 159 17.02 -2.02 -3.94
N GLY A 160 16.05 -2.77 -4.47
CA GLY A 160 16.32 -4.02 -5.19
C GLY A 160 15.35 -4.23 -6.34
N GLU A 161 15.38 -5.42 -6.93
CA GLU A 161 14.55 -5.78 -8.10
C GLU A 161 13.03 -5.68 -7.85
N LEU A 162 12.61 -5.77 -6.58
CA LEU A 162 11.21 -5.66 -6.16
C LEU A 162 10.81 -4.24 -5.73
N SER A 163 11.75 -3.29 -5.75
CA SER A 163 11.47 -1.89 -5.50
C SER A 163 10.90 -1.24 -6.77
N LYS A 164 9.85 -0.43 -6.60
CA LYS A 164 9.21 0.32 -7.69
C LYS A 164 9.50 1.79 -7.50
N ILE A 165 9.98 2.45 -8.56
CA ILE A 165 10.37 3.86 -8.51
C ILE A 165 9.71 4.60 -9.67
N TYR A 166 9.13 5.76 -9.37
CA TYR A 166 8.56 6.63 -10.39
C TYR A 166 8.55 8.09 -9.91
N ASN A 167 8.64 9.01 -10.87
CA ASN A 167 8.46 10.43 -10.60
C ASN A 167 6.99 10.77 -10.31
N ALA A 168 6.73 11.61 -9.31
CA ALA A 168 5.40 12.05 -8.94
C ALA A 168 5.34 13.58 -8.84
N LEU A 169 5.07 14.23 -9.97
CA LEU A 169 5.08 15.69 -10.08
C LEU A 169 4.12 16.38 -9.11
N VAL A 170 2.98 15.78 -8.78
CA VAL A 170 1.97 16.38 -7.89
C VAL A 170 2.49 16.60 -6.46
N LEU A 171 3.53 15.86 -6.05
CA LEU A 171 4.17 16.02 -4.74
C LEU A 171 4.94 17.34 -4.58
N ASN A 172 5.05 18.18 -5.60
CA ASN A 172 5.58 19.54 -5.44
C ASN A 172 4.58 20.53 -4.81
N LYS A 173 3.34 20.08 -4.56
CA LYS A 173 2.24 20.86 -4.03
C LYS A 173 1.43 20.03 -3.03
N GLU A 174 0.65 20.73 -2.22
CA GLU A 174 -0.39 20.14 -1.38
C GLU A 174 -1.75 20.75 -1.73
N GLY A 175 -2.82 20.06 -1.39
CA GLY A 175 -4.17 20.54 -1.66
C GLY A 175 -5.21 19.43 -1.71
N ASN A 176 -6.45 19.85 -1.94
CA ASN A 176 -7.56 18.91 -2.03
C ASN A 176 -7.60 18.20 -3.37
N PHE A 177 -8.13 16.99 -3.41
CA PHE A 177 -8.39 16.22 -4.61
C PHE A 177 -9.66 15.38 -4.49
N GLY A 178 -10.24 15.02 -5.65
CA GLY A 178 -11.45 14.22 -5.74
C GLY A 178 -11.15 12.72 -5.78
N SER A 179 -11.92 11.91 -5.05
CA SER A 179 -11.79 10.45 -5.04
C SER A 179 -12.08 9.79 -6.39
N ALA A 180 -12.73 10.50 -7.31
CA ALA A 180 -13.07 10.01 -8.65
C ALA A 180 -11.97 10.29 -9.69
N ASP A 181 -10.82 10.83 -9.29
CA ASP A 181 -9.70 11.04 -10.21
C ASP A 181 -9.16 9.69 -10.71
N PRO A 182 -9.25 9.39 -12.02
CA PRO A 182 -8.84 8.10 -12.56
C PRO A 182 -7.33 7.84 -12.44
N GLU A 183 -6.52 8.87 -12.19
CA GLU A 183 -5.08 8.73 -12.02
C GLU A 183 -4.69 8.10 -10.67
N LEU A 184 -5.58 8.19 -9.67
CA LEU A 184 -5.39 7.54 -8.37
C LEU A 184 -5.19 6.03 -8.52
N GLN A 185 -5.98 5.37 -9.35
CA GLN A 185 -5.86 3.92 -9.56
C GLN A 185 -4.64 3.52 -10.39
N LYS A 186 -4.02 4.46 -11.11
CA LYS A 186 -2.83 4.18 -11.93
C LYS A 186 -1.53 4.41 -11.18
N THR A 187 -1.46 5.52 -10.43
CA THR A 187 -0.21 6.01 -9.82
C THR A 187 -0.29 6.09 -8.30
N GLY A 188 -1.49 6.00 -7.72
CA GLY A 188 -1.76 6.28 -6.31
C GLY A 188 -1.85 7.77 -5.99
N PHE A 189 -1.78 8.65 -7.00
CA PHE A 189 -1.79 10.09 -6.82
C PHE A 189 -2.80 10.76 -7.76
N PRO A 190 -3.38 11.91 -7.35
CA PRO A 190 -4.30 12.64 -8.20
C PRO A 190 -3.56 13.33 -9.36
N SER A 191 -4.21 13.43 -10.51
CA SER A 191 -3.70 14.16 -11.69
C SER A 191 -3.67 15.68 -11.47
N LYS A 192 -4.55 16.20 -10.62
CA LYS A 192 -4.66 17.62 -10.29
C LYS A 192 -5.13 17.84 -8.85
N LEU A 193 -4.85 19.04 -8.34
CA LEU A 193 -5.31 19.51 -7.03
C LEU A 193 -6.28 20.68 -7.19
N GLY A 194 -7.13 20.90 -6.19
CA GLY A 194 -7.99 22.08 -6.06
C GLY A 194 -9.44 21.78 -5.66
N GLU A 195 -9.99 20.63 -6.05
CA GLU A 195 -11.38 20.26 -5.82
C GLU A 195 -11.48 18.88 -5.15
N GLY A 196 -12.46 18.70 -4.27
CA GLY A 196 -12.73 17.43 -3.59
C GLY A 196 -12.56 17.49 -2.07
N SER A 197 -12.88 16.38 -1.41
CA SER A 197 -12.91 16.26 0.05
C SER A 197 -11.68 15.58 0.65
N ARG A 198 -10.86 14.90 -0.16
CA ARG A 198 -9.60 14.28 0.26
C ARG A 198 -8.46 15.28 0.08
N LYS A 199 -7.37 15.12 0.83
CA LYS A 199 -6.22 16.02 0.80
C LYS A 199 -4.93 15.26 0.53
N LEU A 200 -4.09 15.83 -0.33
CA LEU A 200 -2.68 15.48 -0.46
C LEU A 200 -1.87 16.44 0.41
N CYS A 201 -1.13 15.91 1.38
CA CYS A 201 -0.25 16.63 2.28
C CYS A 201 1.21 16.30 1.92
N ALA A 202 1.80 17.07 1.00
CA ALA A 202 3.16 16.85 0.52
C ALA A 202 4.22 17.54 1.38
N GLY A 203 5.44 17.03 1.34
CA GLY A 203 6.63 17.65 1.89
C GLY A 203 7.33 18.54 0.87
N ASN A 204 8.49 19.08 1.24
CA ASN A 204 9.31 19.91 0.35
C ASN A 204 10.79 19.51 0.31
N SER A 205 11.22 18.56 1.15
CA SER A 205 12.61 18.16 1.30
C SER A 205 12.76 16.83 2.05
N GLY A 206 13.86 16.13 1.82
CA GLY A 206 14.23 14.90 2.51
C GLY A 206 13.53 13.64 2.01
N VAL A 207 13.61 12.59 2.81
CA VAL A 207 12.82 11.37 2.66
C VAL A 207 11.67 11.44 3.65
N CYS A 208 10.46 11.32 3.15
CA CYS A 208 9.25 11.35 3.96
C CYS A 208 8.45 10.06 3.76
N ARG A 209 7.75 9.68 4.81
CA ARG A 209 6.77 8.61 4.80
C ARG A 209 5.64 8.95 3.82
N LEU A 210 5.25 7.96 3.01
CA LEU A 210 4.04 8.01 2.19
C LEU A 210 2.99 7.07 2.80
N ASN A 211 1.90 7.62 3.30
CA ASN A 211 0.82 6.84 3.90
C ASN A 211 -0.57 7.42 3.60
N ARG A 212 -1.58 6.55 3.62
CA ARG A 212 -3.00 6.95 3.66
C ARG A 212 -3.49 6.89 5.08
N ASP A 213 -4.12 7.94 5.60
CA ASP A 213 -4.70 7.94 6.95
C ASP A 213 -6.21 7.59 6.98
N GLY A 214 -6.80 7.60 8.17
CA GLY A 214 -8.23 7.39 8.39
C GLY A 214 -9.11 8.53 7.87
N SER A 215 -8.55 9.71 7.63
CA SER A 215 -9.23 10.80 6.90
C SER A 215 -9.25 10.55 5.38
N LEU A 216 -8.65 9.45 4.93
CA LEU A 216 -8.39 9.10 3.53
C LEU A 216 -7.44 10.09 2.84
N TYR A 217 -6.68 10.87 3.62
CA TYR A 217 -5.70 11.80 3.09
C TYR A 217 -4.43 11.05 2.72
N LEU A 218 -3.75 11.53 1.69
CA LEU A 218 -2.44 11.04 1.29
C LEU A 218 -1.40 11.95 1.92
N TYR A 219 -0.64 11.44 2.88
CA TYR A 219 0.47 12.13 3.50
C TYR A 219 1.76 11.67 2.84
N ALA A 220 2.56 12.63 2.40
CA ALA A 220 3.87 12.42 1.80
C ALA A 220 4.92 13.39 2.37
N GLY A 221 4.61 14.08 3.47
CA GLY A 221 5.46 15.13 4.06
C GLY A 221 5.96 14.84 5.48
N ILE A 222 5.68 13.66 6.02
CA ILE A 222 6.05 13.29 7.39
C ILE A 222 7.46 12.71 7.38
N GLY A 223 8.42 13.45 7.96
CA GLY A 223 9.83 13.01 8.05
C GLY A 223 10.09 11.92 9.08
N ASP A 224 9.17 11.70 10.04
CA ASP A 224 9.29 10.61 11.01
C ASP A 224 8.89 9.28 10.36
N LEU A 225 9.91 8.47 10.07
CA LEU A 225 9.76 7.15 9.42
C LEU A 225 9.50 6.02 10.41
N ALA A 226 9.75 6.23 11.70
CA ALA A 226 9.67 5.20 12.74
C ALA A 226 8.32 5.22 13.48
N ASN A 227 7.64 6.38 13.51
CA ASN A 227 6.38 6.52 14.22
C ASN A 227 5.34 5.48 13.78
N SER A 228 4.74 4.81 14.76
CA SER A 228 3.71 3.81 14.59
C SER A 228 2.80 3.80 15.81
N ASN A 229 1.53 3.46 15.59
CA ASN A 229 0.54 3.26 16.65
C ASN A 229 -0.47 2.17 16.21
N ASN A 230 -1.38 1.78 17.11
CA ASN A 230 -2.33 0.68 16.91
C ASN A 230 -3.35 0.87 15.77
N TYR A 231 -3.43 2.06 15.16
CA TYR A 231 -4.25 2.30 13.95
C TYR A 231 -3.53 1.92 12.66
N GLY A 232 -2.28 1.46 12.69
CA GLY A 232 -1.58 1.02 11.48
C GLY A 232 -2.06 -0.34 11.00
N ARG A 233 -2.13 -0.55 9.69
CA ARG A 233 -2.32 -1.85 9.05
C ARG A 233 -1.23 -2.12 8.02
N VAL A 234 -1.02 -3.41 7.75
CA VAL A 234 -0.17 -3.87 6.65
C VAL A 234 -1.01 -4.70 5.71
N HIS A 235 -1.21 -4.20 4.50
CA HIS A 235 -1.75 -4.99 3.41
C HIS A 235 -0.64 -5.36 2.42
N VAL A 236 -0.82 -6.54 1.85
CA VAL A 236 0.06 -7.12 0.83
C VAL A 236 -0.72 -7.45 -0.43
N ALA A 237 -0.06 -7.32 -1.57
CA ALA A 237 -0.46 -7.86 -2.84
C ALA A 237 0.18 -9.25 -2.98
N LYS A 238 -0.65 -10.28 -3.12
CA LYS A 238 -0.20 -11.66 -3.35
C LYS A 238 -0.46 -12.10 -4.78
N ASN A 239 0.58 -12.63 -5.43
CA ASN A 239 0.47 -13.46 -6.61
C ASN A 239 0.64 -14.93 -6.21
N PHE A 240 -0.48 -15.62 -5.97
CA PHE A 240 -0.47 -17.04 -5.62
C PHE A 240 -0.09 -17.88 -6.84
N SER A 241 0.91 -18.77 -6.69
CA SER A 241 1.24 -19.80 -7.68
C SER A 241 0.13 -20.85 -7.86
N THR A 242 -0.81 -20.93 -6.92
CA THR A 242 -1.92 -21.91 -6.88
C THR A 242 -3.23 -21.44 -7.54
N GLY A 243 -3.26 -20.22 -8.09
CA GLY A 243 -4.42 -19.71 -8.82
C GLY A 243 -5.56 -19.22 -7.93
N ASN A 244 -6.18 -18.11 -8.35
CA ASN A 244 -7.27 -17.40 -7.67
C ASN A 244 -8.55 -18.24 -7.52
N ASN A 245 -8.63 -19.12 -6.53
CA ASN A 245 -9.86 -19.89 -6.27
C ASN A 245 -10.97 -19.07 -5.59
N GLY A 246 -10.66 -17.99 -4.88
CA GLY A 246 -11.67 -17.14 -4.21
C GLY A 246 -12.40 -16.15 -5.14
N TYR A 247 -11.80 -15.76 -6.27
CA TYR A 247 -12.42 -14.84 -7.22
C TYR A 247 -13.49 -15.50 -8.09
N LYS A 248 -13.40 -16.80 -8.37
CA LYS A 248 -14.47 -17.51 -9.08
C LYS A 248 -15.78 -17.46 -8.30
N GLU A 249 -15.74 -17.62 -6.99
CA GLU A 249 -16.96 -17.51 -6.17
C GLU A 249 -17.50 -16.08 -6.14
N LEU A 250 -16.64 -15.07 -6.00
CA LEU A 250 -17.07 -13.67 -6.02
C LEU A 250 -17.59 -13.22 -7.40
N GLU A 251 -16.99 -13.70 -8.48
CA GLU A 251 -17.42 -13.43 -9.86
C GLU A 251 -18.73 -14.16 -10.18
N ILE A 252 -18.89 -15.41 -9.73
CA ILE A 252 -20.17 -16.14 -9.78
C ILE A 252 -21.25 -15.42 -8.98
N LEU A 253 -20.94 -14.90 -7.79
CA LEU A 253 -21.87 -14.14 -6.96
C LEU A 253 -22.25 -12.81 -7.61
N ALA A 254 -21.29 -12.07 -8.15
CA ALA A 254 -21.52 -10.80 -8.84
C ALA A 254 -22.33 -10.98 -10.13
N GLU A 255 -22.07 -12.03 -10.91
CA GLU A 255 -22.88 -12.38 -12.09
C GLU A 255 -24.28 -12.83 -11.72
N ALA A 256 -24.44 -13.60 -10.63
CA ALA A 256 -25.75 -14.00 -10.13
C ALA A 256 -26.56 -12.78 -9.65
N GLU A 257 -25.92 -11.82 -8.98
CA GLU A 257 -26.56 -10.59 -8.51
C GLU A 257 -26.93 -9.66 -9.68
N LYS A 258 -26.05 -9.50 -10.66
CA LYS A 258 -26.35 -8.77 -11.89
C LYS A 258 -27.52 -9.38 -12.66
N ARG A 259 -27.59 -10.71 -12.79
CA ARG A 259 -28.74 -11.40 -13.41
C ARG A 259 -30.04 -11.12 -12.65
N LYS A 260 -30.03 -11.16 -11.31
CA LYS A 260 -31.21 -10.83 -10.51
C LYS A 260 -31.67 -9.39 -10.72
N ILE A 261 -30.74 -8.45 -10.86
CA ILE A 261 -31.06 -7.04 -11.16
C ILE A 261 -31.66 -6.91 -12.56
N ASP A 262 -31.05 -7.53 -13.57
CA ASP A 262 -31.53 -7.50 -14.95
C ASP A 262 -32.93 -8.13 -15.09
N GLU A 263 -33.20 -9.24 -14.40
CA GLU A 263 -34.53 -9.87 -14.32
C GLU A 263 -35.57 -8.96 -13.66
N ARG A 264 -35.21 -8.29 -12.55
CA ARG A 264 -36.09 -7.33 -11.87
C ARG A 264 -36.39 -6.13 -12.77
N LEU A 265 -35.40 -5.62 -13.49
CA LEU A 265 -35.56 -4.52 -14.44
C LEU A 265 -36.42 -4.93 -15.65
N ALA A 266 -36.22 -6.14 -16.19
CA ALA A 266 -37.05 -6.67 -17.27
C ALA A 266 -38.51 -6.85 -16.84
N LYS A 267 -38.75 -7.37 -15.62
CA LYS A 267 -40.10 -7.51 -15.06
C LYS A 267 -40.76 -6.16 -14.82
N ALA A 268 -40.03 -5.17 -14.29
CA ALA A 268 -40.54 -3.82 -14.09
C ALA A 268 -40.88 -3.13 -15.43
N ARG A 269 -40.04 -3.31 -16.46
CA ARG A 269 -40.31 -2.82 -17.82
C ARG A 269 -41.56 -3.46 -18.43
N ASN A 270 -41.75 -4.76 -18.28
CA ASN A 270 -42.97 -5.42 -18.73
C ASN A 270 -44.21 -4.90 -17.99
N TYR A 271 -44.13 -4.69 -16.67
CA TYR A 271 -45.24 -4.14 -15.88
C TYR A 271 -45.65 -2.73 -16.33
N LEU A 272 -44.67 -1.91 -16.74
CA LEU A 272 -44.90 -0.57 -17.31
C LEU A 272 -45.47 -0.61 -18.74
N LEU A 273 -45.17 -1.66 -19.52
CA LEU A 273 -45.62 -1.82 -20.91
C LEU A 273 -46.97 -2.52 -21.02
N THR A 274 -47.31 -3.42 -20.11
CA THR A 274 -48.56 -4.19 -20.10
C THR A 274 -49.57 -3.66 -19.09
N GLY A 275 -49.46 -2.39 -18.69
CA GLY A 275 -50.19 -1.78 -17.58
C GLY A 275 -51.60 -2.33 -17.39
N ASN A 276 -51.79 -3.11 -16.33
CA ASN A 276 -53.12 -3.35 -15.80
C ASN A 276 -53.46 -2.15 -14.91
N ILE A 277 -54.44 -1.38 -15.38
CA ILE A 277 -55.42 -0.72 -14.52
C ILE A 277 -56.16 -1.81 -13.75
#